data_AF-A0A4P5VUE4-F1
#
_entry.id   AF-A0A4P5VUE4-F1
#
_cell.length_a   1.000
_cell.length_b   1.000
_cell.length_c   1.000
_cell.angle_alpha   90.00
_cell.angle_beta   90.00
_cell.angle_gamma   90.00
#
_symmetry.space_group_name_H-M   'P 1'
#
loop_
_entity.id
_entity.type
_entity.pdbx_description
1 polymer ?
#
loop_
_entity_poly.entity_id
_entity_poly.type
_entity_poly.pdbx_seq_one_letter_code
_entity_poly.pdbx_strand_id
1 'polypeptide(L)'
;MLVLALTLAALPASGSDTLGDTSYYLGDIHAHSGVSGDGGSNDLTGTCRFDCGDFEDIFQTARDNGLDFAAVSDHVNGLKVPASASDYADLVDLAIAENDVVGGFITLPAAEVWLMEGGAKLGHKTLLMFGEDADLATFDITDAQPIGSTAMDVVTCGAVETWATNLEASFGHVLLVPHHPAASVPMPTDWDCHSELFEPMVEVYSEHGNSMGDSVGYDDMWSGDAADSTVHEAIDPDASALRLGFGAGTDKHNSRPGDVCELDDEMPNHPYGGGLTLVAIPTADGFDREQIYDAMQERRTIATTGTSMPVAITFTSGGAALGTLGDELGLPVDQDLDVDVEVPADLAAYVTAVDLVTPEGRFPMTDEGGGLFDTTITEAEAGGWVYAAVEIDGDLWYGTAGCDDGGLDTLEYEWTSPSYIDSVAGDLDGDGQTYLEGDCDDGDASVYDGAGCGEEAAEIADTGAVAAAEEGDAAVADTGEAVTTEAAEPDAEEAVAVEEAEAVVEEELPTSDASEEAEAVEEAVEECIVEEEAAAVPADESVTTVEEAPASTGTWSDDADAPEPWSRPRRHRHRRH
;
A
#
# COMPACT_ATOMS: atom_id res chain seq x y z
N MET A 1 0.94 35.31 35.91
CA MET A 1 -0.04 34.34 35.40
C MET A 1 0.78 33.24 34.77
N LEU A 2 0.82 32.07 35.41
CA LEU A 2 1.46 30.88 34.86
C LEU A 2 0.42 30.27 33.93
N VAL A 3 0.62 30.39 32.62
CA VAL A 3 -0.20 29.67 31.64
C VAL A 3 0.33 28.25 31.67
N LEU A 4 -0.38 27.37 32.36
CA LEU A 4 -0.15 25.94 32.30
C LEU A 4 -0.68 25.50 30.92
N ALA A 5 0.21 25.31 29.96
CA ALA A 5 -0.12 24.63 28.72
C ALA A 5 -0.47 23.19 29.13
N LEU A 6 -1.77 22.92 29.23
CA LEU A 6 -2.29 21.58 29.37
C LEU A 6 -2.19 20.99 27.97
N THR A 7 -1.12 20.25 27.69
CA THR A 7 -1.08 19.35 26.54
C THR A 7 -2.22 18.36 26.76
N LEU A 8 -3.31 18.52 26.01
CA LEU A 8 -4.25 17.43 25.84
C LEU A 8 -3.47 16.37 25.07
N ALA A 9 -3.00 15.34 25.77
CA ALA A 9 -2.65 14.10 25.09
C ALA A 9 -3.93 13.61 24.42
N ALA A 10 -3.90 13.42 23.10
CA ALA A 10 -4.96 12.72 22.40
C ALA A 10 -5.17 11.38 23.12
N LEU A 11 -6.44 11.02 23.34
CA LEU A 11 -6.72 9.66 23.79
C LEU A 11 -6.37 8.75 22.60
N PRO A 12 -5.74 7.58 22.83
CA PRO A 12 -5.56 6.61 21.75
C PRO A 12 -6.94 6.32 21.15
N ALA A 13 -6.98 6.19 19.82
CA ALA A 13 -8.17 5.75 19.10
C ALA A 13 -8.69 4.47 19.76
N SER A 14 -10.01 4.29 19.77
CA SER A 14 -10.59 3.12 20.45
C SER A 14 -10.22 1.78 19.79
N GLY A 15 -9.66 1.79 18.58
CA GLY A 15 -9.24 0.62 17.80
C GLY A 15 -7.73 0.38 17.69
N SER A 16 -6.87 1.38 17.96
CA SER A 16 -5.44 1.22 17.74
C SER A 16 -4.80 0.19 18.68
N ASP A 17 -4.08 -0.78 18.11
CA ASP A 17 -3.23 -1.69 18.86
C ASP A 17 -1.80 -1.12 18.96
N THR A 18 -1.08 -1.51 20.01
CA THR A 18 0.30 -1.06 20.23
C THR A 18 1.23 -2.26 20.39
N LEU A 19 2.33 -2.26 19.64
CA LEU A 19 3.42 -3.22 19.78
C LEU A 19 4.73 -2.45 19.95
N GLY A 20 5.37 -2.63 21.11
CA GLY A 20 6.56 -1.85 21.47
C GLY A 20 6.24 -0.36 21.65
N ASP A 21 6.93 0.49 20.90
CA ASP A 21 6.76 1.94 20.84
C ASP A 21 6.00 2.42 19.60
N THR A 22 5.33 1.51 18.89
CA THR A 22 4.54 1.79 17.69
C THR A 22 3.06 1.51 17.93
N SER A 23 2.22 2.43 17.48
CA SER A 23 0.77 2.28 17.37
C SER A 23 0.41 1.88 15.93
N TYR A 24 -0.55 0.98 15.79
CA TYR A 24 -1.04 0.50 14.50
C TYR A 24 -2.50 0.89 14.37
N TYR A 25 -2.83 1.52 13.25
CA TYR A 25 -4.18 1.99 12.94
C TYR A 25 -4.65 1.32 11.67
N LEU A 26 -5.84 0.72 11.72
CA LEU A 26 -6.42 0.00 10.59
C LEU A 26 -7.32 0.93 9.78
N GLY A 27 -7.23 0.86 8.46
CA GLY A 27 -8.14 1.59 7.60
C GLY A 27 -8.34 0.98 6.24
N ASP A 28 -9.39 1.46 5.58
CA ASP A 28 -9.71 1.13 4.21
C ASP A 28 -9.39 2.33 3.33
N ILE A 29 -8.40 2.19 2.44
CA ILE A 29 -7.94 3.28 1.59
C ILE A 29 -8.69 3.37 0.27
N HIS A 30 -9.56 2.40 -0.02
CA HIS A 30 -10.26 2.34 -1.30
C HIS A 30 -11.59 1.61 -1.13
N ALA A 31 -12.68 2.37 -1.19
CA ALA A 31 -14.04 1.84 -1.25
C ALA A 31 -14.91 2.80 -2.07
N HIS A 32 -16.02 2.31 -2.61
CA HIS A 32 -16.95 3.07 -3.44
C HIS A 32 -18.30 3.27 -2.75
N SER A 33 -19.05 4.25 -3.25
CA SER A 33 -20.39 4.54 -2.78
C SER A 33 -21.38 4.64 -3.94
N GLY A 34 -22.61 5.08 -3.69
CA GLY A 34 -23.55 5.37 -4.77
C GLY A 34 -23.27 6.66 -5.54
N VAL A 35 -22.10 7.29 -5.36
CA VAL A 35 -21.75 8.58 -5.99
C VAL A 35 -21.22 8.38 -7.41
N SER A 36 -20.41 7.35 -7.68
CA SER A 36 -20.11 6.88 -9.04
C SER A 36 -21.13 5.84 -9.53
N GLY A 37 -21.18 5.62 -10.85
CA GLY A 37 -22.23 4.81 -11.47
C GLY A 37 -22.02 3.30 -11.43
N ASP A 38 -20.91 2.84 -10.89
CA ASP A 38 -20.59 1.45 -10.59
C ASP A 38 -20.73 1.08 -9.13
N GLY A 39 -20.75 2.08 -8.23
CA GLY A 39 -21.10 1.86 -6.84
C GLY A 39 -22.60 2.03 -6.56
N GLY A 40 -23.00 1.53 -5.40
CA GLY A 40 -24.37 1.33 -4.98
C GLY A 40 -24.60 1.84 -3.57
N SER A 41 -25.74 2.50 -3.38
CA SER A 41 -26.21 2.94 -2.07
C SER A 41 -27.74 2.88 -1.98
N ASN A 42 -28.29 2.59 -0.80
CA ASN A 42 -29.75 2.44 -0.64
C ASN A 42 -30.52 3.75 -0.63
N ASP A 43 -29.91 4.83 -0.12
CA ASP A 43 -30.52 6.14 0.08
C ASP A 43 -30.27 7.09 -1.10
N LEU A 44 -29.28 6.79 -1.94
CA LEU A 44 -29.11 7.40 -3.26
C LEU A 44 -30.00 6.67 -4.29
N THR A 45 -30.90 7.42 -4.93
CA THR A 45 -31.98 6.79 -5.71
C THR A 45 -31.46 6.08 -6.97
N GLY A 46 -31.54 4.75 -6.97
CA GLY A 46 -31.36 3.92 -8.16
C GLY A 46 -29.91 3.55 -8.47
N THR A 47 -29.03 3.63 -7.47
CA THR A 47 -27.61 3.26 -7.60
C THR A 47 -27.38 1.83 -7.13
N CYS A 48 -28.00 1.40 -6.02
CA CYS A 48 -27.90 0.00 -5.57
C CYS A 48 -28.77 -0.97 -6.38
N ARG A 49 -28.15 -2.04 -6.90
CA ARG A 49 -28.82 -3.17 -7.58
C ARG A 49 -29.35 -4.20 -6.60
N PHE A 50 -28.71 -4.34 -5.43
CA PHE A 50 -28.99 -5.37 -4.44
C PHE A 50 -29.21 -4.77 -3.04
N ASP A 51 -28.46 -5.22 -2.03
CA ASP A 51 -28.50 -4.71 -0.67
C ASP A 51 -27.20 -3.96 -0.41
N CYS A 52 -27.24 -2.64 -0.31
CA CYS A 52 -26.04 -1.82 -0.10
C CYS A 52 -26.06 -1.19 1.31
N GLY A 53 -25.01 -0.47 1.66
CA GLY A 53 -25.02 0.49 2.75
C GLY A 53 -25.78 1.76 2.36
N ASP A 54 -26.08 2.59 3.35
CA ASP A 54 -26.62 3.94 3.16
C ASP A 54 -25.43 4.91 3.05
N PHE A 55 -25.45 5.82 2.07
CA PHE A 55 -24.38 6.80 1.85
C PHE A 55 -24.23 7.73 3.07
N GLU A 56 -25.35 8.15 3.67
CA GLU A 56 -25.33 8.97 4.89
C GLU A 56 -24.64 8.29 6.09
N ASP A 57 -24.58 6.95 6.11
CA ASP A 57 -24.02 6.14 7.21
C ASP A 57 -22.65 5.49 6.84
N ILE A 58 -22.04 5.83 5.70
CA ILE A 58 -20.87 5.12 5.16
C ILE A 58 -19.66 5.12 6.12
N PHE A 59 -19.35 6.25 6.76
CA PHE A 59 -18.26 6.33 7.74
C PHE A 59 -18.65 5.77 9.11
N GLN A 60 -19.94 5.73 9.44
CA GLN A 60 -20.38 4.99 10.63
C GLN A 60 -20.22 3.48 10.41
N THR A 61 -20.47 3.00 9.19
CA THR A 61 -20.22 1.62 8.78
C THR A 61 -18.74 1.26 8.90
N ALA A 62 -17.83 2.12 8.41
CA ALA A 62 -16.39 1.96 8.61
C ALA A 62 -16.01 1.80 10.10
N ARG A 63 -16.55 2.66 10.98
CA ARG A 63 -16.31 2.56 12.44
C ARG A 63 -16.88 1.26 13.02
N ASP A 64 -18.06 0.85 12.57
CA ASP A 64 -18.72 -0.38 13.03
C ASP A 64 -17.93 -1.63 12.59
N ASN A 65 -17.22 -1.54 11.45
CA ASN A 65 -16.26 -2.54 10.96
C ASN A 65 -14.90 -2.47 11.67
N GLY A 66 -14.72 -1.55 12.63
CA GLY A 66 -13.52 -1.47 13.46
C GLY A 66 -12.37 -0.66 12.86
N LEU A 67 -12.62 0.12 11.82
CA LEU A 67 -11.59 0.97 11.22
C LEU A 67 -11.28 2.21 12.08
N ASP A 68 -10.01 2.59 12.12
CA ASP A 68 -9.50 3.85 12.66
C ASP A 68 -9.44 4.95 11.60
N PHE A 69 -9.37 4.60 10.31
CA PHE A 69 -9.50 5.57 9.23
C PHE A 69 -10.16 4.96 7.99
N ALA A 70 -10.73 5.82 7.13
CA ALA A 70 -11.34 5.36 5.88
C ALA A 70 -11.27 6.42 4.78
N ALA A 71 -11.15 5.96 3.54
CA ALA A 71 -11.28 6.73 2.31
C ALA A 71 -12.39 6.11 1.45
N VAL A 72 -13.27 6.95 0.92
CA VAL A 72 -14.27 6.55 -0.06
C VAL A 72 -13.94 7.30 -1.35
N SER A 73 -13.60 6.56 -2.39
CA SER A 73 -12.90 7.01 -3.58
C SER A 73 -13.70 6.73 -4.85
N ASP A 74 -14.94 7.18 -4.91
CA ASP A 74 -15.76 7.08 -6.12
C ASP A 74 -15.05 7.64 -7.37
N HIS A 75 -15.34 7.04 -8.53
CA HIS A 75 -14.74 7.45 -9.79
C HIS A 75 -15.13 8.87 -10.19
N VAL A 76 -14.11 9.69 -10.49
CA VAL A 76 -14.30 11.07 -10.98
C VAL A 76 -14.15 11.20 -12.50
N ASN A 77 -13.63 10.18 -13.18
CA ASN A 77 -13.51 10.10 -14.63
C ASN A 77 -13.60 8.65 -15.16
N GLY A 78 -13.50 8.47 -16.48
CA GLY A 78 -13.36 7.16 -17.13
C GLY A 78 -14.59 6.27 -17.25
N LEU A 79 -15.51 6.34 -16.31
CA LEU A 79 -16.78 5.63 -16.41
C LEU A 79 -17.76 6.24 -17.40
N LYS A 80 -18.77 5.44 -17.78
CA LYS A 80 -19.96 5.95 -18.47
C LYS A 80 -20.76 6.93 -17.62
N VAL A 81 -20.74 6.74 -16.30
CA VAL A 81 -21.43 7.58 -15.32
C VAL A 81 -20.44 7.82 -14.17
N PRO A 82 -19.48 8.75 -14.33
CA PRO A 82 -18.64 9.18 -13.21
C PRO A 82 -19.48 9.99 -12.22
N ALA A 83 -18.91 10.26 -11.05
CA ALA A 83 -19.54 11.11 -10.05
C ALA A 83 -20.00 12.45 -10.63
N SER A 84 -21.18 12.90 -10.20
CA SER A 84 -21.62 14.26 -10.53
C SER A 84 -20.94 15.27 -9.62
N ALA A 85 -20.78 16.51 -10.08
CA ALA A 85 -20.17 17.57 -9.26
C ALA A 85 -20.93 17.83 -7.94
N SER A 86 -22.24 17.58 -7.89
CA SER A 86 -23.01 17.74 -6.65
C SER A 86 -22.78 16.56 -5.71
N ASP A 87 -22.88 15.34 -6.23
CA ASP A 87 -22.78 14.14 -5.40
C ASP A 87 -21.35 13.96 -4.86
N TYR A 88 -20.33 14.29 -5.67
CA TYR A 88 -18.94 14.31 -5.20
C TYR A 88 -18.68 15.37 -4.13
N ALA A 89 -19.28 16.55 -4.27
CA ALA A 89 -19.18 17.58 -3.23
C ALA A 89 -19.85 17.12 -1.92
N ASP A 90 -21.00 16.45 -2.01
CA ASP A 90 -21.68 15.87 -0.84
C ASP A 90 -20.79 14.79 -0.16
N LEU A 91 -20.05 13.99 -0.93
CA LEU A 91 -19.08 13.01 -0.39
C LEU A 91 -17.90 13.69 0.33
N VAL A 92 -17.30 14.71 -0.27
CA VAL A 92 -16.20 15.48 0.36
C VAL A 92 -16.68 16.17 1.64
N ASP A 93 -17.86 16.81 1.60
CA ASP A 93 -18.47 17.44 2.78
C ASP A 93 -18.74 16.42 3.90
N LEU A 94 -19.21 15.21 3.55
CA LEU A 94 -19.44 14.13 4.51
C LEU A 94 -18.13 13.64 5.13
N ALA A 95 -17.09 13.42 4.32
CA ALA A 95 -15.77 13.05 4.82
C ALA A 95 -15.25 14.10 5.81
N ILE A 96 -15.27 15.38 5.46
CA ILE A 96 -14.85 16.47 6.35
C ILE A 96 -15.68 16.48 7.65
N ALA A 97 -17.00 16.30 7.55
CA ALA A 97 -17.88 16.32 8.71
C ALA A 97 -17.65 15.16 9.69
N GLU A 98 -17.28 13.98 9.17
CA GLU A 98 -17.06 12.76 9.94
C GLU A 98 -15.61 12.57 10.42
N ASN A 99 -14.71 13.48 10.04
CA ASN A 99 -13.33 13.53 10.55
C ASN A 99 -13.33 13.86 12.05
N ASP A 100 -12.90 12.92 12.89
CA ASP A 100 -12.92 13.05 14.35
C ASP A 100 -11.58 12.64 14.97
N VAL A 101 -10.58 13.51 14.83
CA VAL A 101 -9.24 13.37 15.44
C VAL A 101 -9.32 13.12 16.95
N VAL A 102 -10.30 13.73 17.65
CA VAL A 102 -10.43 13.58 19.11
C VAL A 102 -11.05 12.23 19.49
N GLY A 103 -12.00 11.74 18.69
CA GLY A 103 -12.59 10.41 18.81
C GLY A 103 -11.70 9.29 18.27
N GLY A 104 -10.62 9.64 17.56
CA GLY A 104 -9.67 8.69 16.99
C GLY A 104 -10.21 8.01 15.74
N PHE A 105 -10.90 8.76 14.87
CA PHE A 105 -11.27 8.26 13.55
C PHE A 105 -11.03 9.32 12.50
N ILE A 106 -10.24 8.97 11.48
CA ILE A 106 -9.81 9.89 10.45
C ILE A 106 -10.48 9.54 9.12
N THR A 107 -11.07 10.52 8.47
CA THR A 107 -11.58 10.36 7.11
C THR A 107 -10.61 11.00 6.14
N LEU A 108 -10.39 10.39 4.98
CA LEU A 108 -9.60 10.96 3.91
C LEU A 108 -10.53 11.27 2.73
N PRO A 109 -10.74 12.54 2.35
CA PRO A 109 -11.37 12.84 1.07
C PRO A 109 -10.55 12.21 -0.05
N ALA A 110 -11.22 11.51 -0.95
CA ALA A 110 -10.56 10.68 -1.95
C ALA A 110 -11.32 10.67 -3.29
N ALA A 111 -10.68 10.10 -4.31
CA ALA A 111 -11.26 9.84 -5.63
C ALA A 111 -10.51 8.70 -6.29
N GLU A 112 -11.20 7.90 -7.10
CA GLU A 112 -10.54 7.03 -8.06
C GLU A 112 -10.39 7.76 -9.41
N VAL A 113 -9.17 7.76 -9.93
CA VAL A 113 -8.84 8.34 -11.24
C VAL A 113 -8.34 7.30 -12.24
N TRP A 114 -8.90 7.37 -13.45
CA TRP A 114 -8.53 6.54 -14.59
C TRP A 114 -7.60 7.31 -15.51
N LEU A 115 -6.40 6.77 -15.72
CA LEU A 115 -5.34 7.49 -16.43
C LEU A 115 -4.97 6.77 -17.74
N MET A 116 -5.02 7.49 -18.85
CA MET A 116 -4.54 7.00 -20.15
C MET A 116 -3.65 8.02 -20.85
N GLU A 117 -2.59 7.60 -21.56
CA GLU A 117 -1.77 8.49 -22.40
C GLU A 117 -1.80 8.01 -23.85
N GLY A 118 -2.47 8.75 -24.74
CA GLY A 118 -2.50 8.41 -26.16
C GLY A 118 -3.06 7.00 -26.45
N GLY A 119 -3.97 6.52 -25.59
CA GLY A 119 -4.54 5.16 -25.62
C GLY A 119 -3.72 4.09 -24.90
N ALA A 120 -2.54 4.42 -24.36
CA ALA A 120 -1.84 3.57 -23.40
C ALA A 120 -2.53 3.67 -22.02
N LYS A 121 -2.67 2.53 -21.34
CA LYS A 121 -3.26 2.45 -20.00
C LYS A 121 -2.17 2.76 -18.98
N LEU A 122 -2.40 3.72 -18.09
CA LEU A 122 -1.45 4.10 -17.03
C LEU A 122 -1.83 3.53 -15.64
N GLY A 123 -2.89 2.74 -15.57
CA GLY A 123 -3.50 2.24 -14.34
C GLY A 123 -4.63 3.11 -13.80
N HIS A 124 -5.42 2.53 -12.89
CA HIS A 124 -6.25 3.31 -11.99
C HIS A 124 -5.42 3.68 -10.76
N LYS A 125 -5.70 4.85 -10.19
CA LYS A 125 -5.04 5.35 -8.99
C LYS A 125 -6.07 5.91 -8.02
N THR A 126 -5.89 5.62 -6.75
CA THR A 126 -6.67 6.20 -5.67
C THR A 126 -5.98 7.48 -5.22
N LEU A 127 -6.61 8.63 -5.48
CA LEU A 127 -6.21 9.92 -4.96
C LEU A 127 -6.65 10.02 -3.50
N LEU A 128 -5.69 10.20 -2.60
CA LEU A 128 -5.92 10.42 -1.17
C LEU A 128 -5.50 11.84 -0.79
N MET A 129 -6.36 12.57 -0.08
CA MET A 129 -6.11 13.94 0.36
C MET A 129 -5.90 14.01 1.88
N PHE A 130 -4.79 14.62 2.30
CA PHE A 130 -4.37 14.70 3.70
C PHE A 130 -4.45 16.12 4.28
N GLY A 131 -4.99 17.05 3.50
CA GLY A 131 -5.18 18.44 3.88
C GLY A 131 -6.01 18.70 5.14
N GLU A 132 -5.89 19.92 5.63
CA GLU A 132 -6.75 20.45 6.69
C GLU A 132 -8.18 20.65 6.17
N ASP A 133 -9.18 20.44 7.02
CA ASP A 133 -10.61 20.58 6.67
C ASP A 133 -10.94 21.94 6.02
N ALA A 134 -10.24 23.00 6.43
CA ALA A 134 -10.47 24.35 5.90
C ALA A 134 -10.05 24.51 4.44
N ASP A 135 -9.00 23.81 4.02
CA ASP A 135 -8.50 23.86 2.64
C ASP A 135 -9.32 22.91 1.76
N LEU A 136 -9.63 21.71 2.28
CA LEU A 136 -10.46 20.70 1.60
C LEU A 136 -11.91 21.12 1.42
N ALA A 137 -12.45 22.03 2.22
CA ALA A 137 -13.81 22.56 2.05
C ALA A 137 -14.05 23.30 0.72
N THR A 138 -12.99 23.54 -0.07
CA THR A 138 -13.08 24.12 -1.42
C THR A 138 -12.65 23.18 -2.53
N PHE A 139 -12.23 21.96 -2.18
CA PHE A 139 -11.87 20.91 -3.13
C PHE A 139 -13.13 20.43 -3.85
N ASP A 140 -13.09 20.39 -5.18
CA ASP A 140 -14.21 19.90 -5.98
C ASP A 140 -13.79 18.87 -7.03
N ILE A 141 -14.78 18.31 -7.72
CA ILE A 141 -14.54 17.23 -8.70
C ILE A 141 -13.62 17.66 -9.85
N THR A 142 -13.59 18.95 -10.20
CA THR A 142 -12.72 19.44 -11.28
C THR A 142 -11.27 19.50 -10.86
N ASP A 143 -11.00 19.66 -9.55
CA ASP A 143 -9.67 19.52 -8.98
C ASP A 143 -9.25 18.04 -8.97
N ALA A 144 -10.16 17.14 -8.57
CA ALA A 144 -9.93 15.69 -8.57
C ALA A 144 -9.73 15.09 -9.99
N GLN A 145 -10.11 15.81 -11.04
CA GLN A 145 -9.93 15.38 -12.42
C GLN A 145 -8.59 15.86 -12.98
N PRO A 146 -7.67 14.96 -13.42
CA PRO A 146 -6.32 15.33 -13.87
C PRO A 146 -6.24 16.39 -14.98
N ILE A 147 -7.29 16.46 -15.82
CA ILE A 147 -7.41 17.45 -16.89
C ILE A 147 -8.67 18.33 -16.75
N GLY A 148 -9.27 18.37 -15.56
CA GLY A 148 -10.49 19.13 -15.27
C GLY A 148 -11.71 18.68 -16.06
N SER A 149 -11.75 17.41 -16.45
CA SER A 149 -12.89 16.80 -17.13
C SER A 149 -12.99 15.30 -16.83
N THR A 150 -14.12 14.69 -17.18
CA THR A 150 -14.36 13.24 -17.02
C THR A 150 -13.59 12.37 -18.03
N ALA A 151 -12.76 12.96 -18.88
CA ALA A 151 -11.92 12.20 -19.80
C ALA A 151 -10.75 11.51 -19.05
N MET A 152 -10.36 10.34 -19.53
CA MET A 152 -9.24 9.56 -18.99
C MET A 152 -7.90 9.99 -19.59
N ASP A 153 -7.93 10.59 -20.78
CA ASP A 153 -6.72 10.92 -21.52
C ASP A 153 -5.97 12.07 -20.82
N VAL A 154 -4.83 11.74 -20.24
CA VAL A 154 -3.80 12.69 -19.85
C VAL A 154 -2.82 12.90 -21.01
N VAL A 155 -2.07 14.00 -20.94
CA VAL A 155 -1.15 14.37 -22.03
C VAL A 155 0.15 13.59 -21.96
N THR A 156 0.68 13.39 -20.74
CA THR A 156 1.94 12.71 -20.43
C THR A 156 1.95 12.25 -18.97
N CYS A 157 2.78 11.28 -18.59
CA CYS A 157 3.09 10.99 -17.17
C CYS A 157 3.44 12.25 -16.36
N GLY A 158 4.30 13.14 -16.89
CA GLY A 158 4.63 14.39 -16.22
C GLY A 158 3.45 15.37 -16.05
N ALA A 159 2.34 15.16 -16.77
CA ALA A 159 1.11 15.94 -16.58
C ALA A 159 0.34 15.47 -15.34
N VAL A 160 0.40 14.17 -15.03
CA VAL A 160 -0.15 13.59 -13.79
C VAL A 160 0.62 14.16 -12.60
N GLU A 161 1.96 14.14 -12.63
CA GLU A 161 2.80 14.70 -11.57
C GLU A 161 2.58 16.22 -11.39
N THR A 162 2.45 16.96 -12.49
CA THR A 162 2.14 18.40 -12.44
C THR A 162 0.77 18.64 -11.80
N TRP A 163 -0.22 17.81 -12.12
CA TRP A 163 -1.55 17.89 -11.54
C TRP A 163 -1.51 17.61 -10.03
N ALA A 164 -0.88 16.51 -9.59
CA ALA A 164 -0.71 16.17 -8.19
C ALA A 164 0.05 17.27 -7.41
N THR A 165 1.09 17.85 -8.00
CA THR A 165 1.83 19.00 -7.41
C THR A 165 0.92 20.22 -7.20
N ASN A 166 0.03 20.50 -8.15
CA ASN A 166 -0.90 21.63 -8.03
C ASN A 166 -1.97 21.37 -6.97
N LEU A 167 -2.42 20.11 -6.84
CA LEU A 167 -3.31 19.70 -5.76
C LEU A 167 -2.64 19.90 -4.41
N GLU A 168 -1.42 19.38 -4.24
CA GLU A 168 -0.68 19.52 -2.99
C GLU A 168 -0.51 20.98 -2.57
N ALA A 169 -0.12 21.82 -3.52
CA ALA A 169 0.06 23.25 -3.29
C ALA A 169 -1.23 23.99 -2.90
N SER A 170 -2.40 23.46 -3.26
CA SER A 170 -3.70 24.10 -3.04
C SER A 170 -4.44 23.55 -1.82
N PHE A 171 -4.26 22.26 -1.53
CA PHE A 171 -5.11 21.52 -0.60
C PHE A 171 -4.33 20.75 0.47
N GLY A 172 -3.00 20.82 0.50
CA GLY A 172 -2.17 20.03 1.41
C GLY A 172 -1.78 18.68 0.82
N HIS A 173 -1.06 17.85 1.58
CA HIS A 173 -0.46 16.61 1.10
C HIS A 173 -1.43 15.70 0.35
N VAL A 174 -0.92 15.05 -0.71
CA VAL A 174 -1.68 14.12 -1.55
C VAL A 174 -0.86 12.88 -1.87
N LEU A 175 -1.55 11.74 -2.00
CA LEU A 175 -0.98 10.52 -2.55
C LEU A 175 -1.86 10.01 -3.69
N LEU A 176 -1.23 9.35 -4.65
CA LEU A 176 -1.84 8.53 -5.68
C LEU A 176 -1.41 7.09 -5.40
N VAL A 177 -2.34 6.22 -5.06
CA VAL A 177 -2.03 4.81 -4.81
C VAL A 177 -2.46 4.00 -6.02
N PRO A 178 -1.55 3.41 -6.82
CA PRO A 178 -1.95 2.48 -7.86
C PRO A 178 -2.70 1.31 -7.21
N HIS A 179 -3.92 1.04 -7.67
CA HIS A 179 -4.76 -0.01 -7.12
C HIS A 179 -5.11 -1.07 -8.17
N HIS A 180 -5.40 -2.28 -7.68
CA HIS A 180 -5.47 -3.52 -8.47
C HIS A 180 -4.47 -3.59 -9.65
N PRO A 181 -3.17 -3.25 -9.48
CA PRO A 181 -2.27 -2.92 -10.60
C PRO A 181 -1.99 -4.09 -11.56
N ALA A 182 -2.10 -5.34 -11.08
CA ALA A 182 -1.93 -6.52 -11.91
C ALA A 182 -3.19 -6.90 -12.71
N ALA A 183 -4.33 -6.28 -12.44
CA ALA A 183 -5.60 -6.63 -13.07
C ALA A 183 -5.58 -6.31 -14.57
N SER A 184 -5.74 -7.33 -15.42
CA SER A 184 -5.88 -7.10 -16.87
C SER A 184 -7.13 -6.28 -17.23
N VAL A 185 -8.16 -6.39 -16.38
CA VAL A 185 -9.41 -5.61 -16.40
C VAL A 185 -9.70 -5.16 -14.96
N PRO A 186 -10.01 -3.88 -14.72
CA PRO A 186 -10.31 -2.84 -15.72
C PRO A 186 -9.08 -2.36 -16.50
N MET A 187 -7.95 -2.16 -15.84
CA MET A 187 -6.68 -1.88 -16.51
C MET A 187 -5.46 -2.10 -15.62
N PRO A 188 -4.37 -2.61 -16.22
CA PRO A 188 -3.11 -2.72 -15.52
C PRO A 188 -2.42 -1.37 -15.38
N THR A 189 -1.54 -1.28 -14.38
CA THR A 189 -0.68 -0.11 -14.11
C THR A 189 0.56 -0.12 -15.01
N ASP A 190 0.94 1.06 -15.49
CA ASP A 190 2.20 1.27 -16.20
C ASP A 190 3.25 1.82 -15.24
N TRP A 191 4.21 0.98 -14.86
CA TRP A 191 5.27 1.33 -13.91
C TRP A 191 6.26 2.37 -14.47
N ASP A 192 6.35 2.55 -15.80
CA ASP A 192 7.13 3.64 -16.39
C ASP A 192 6.54 5.03 -16.06
N CYS A 193 5.29 5.05 -15.62
CA CYS A 193 4.51 6.25 -15.27
C CYS A 193 4.36 6.45 -13.75
N HIS A 194 5.33 5.96 -12.99
CA HIS A 194 5.38 6.09 -11.54
C HIS A 194 5.99 7.42 -11.08
N SER A 195 5.52 7.93 -9.94
CA SER A 195 6.10 9.09 -9.25
C SER A 195 6.46 8.73 -7.82
N GLU A 196 7.76 8.69 -7.47
CA GLU A 196 8.19 8.38 -6.10
C GLU A 196 7.63 9.37 -5.06
N LEU A 197 7.39 10.62 -5.48
CA LEU A 197 6.84 11.66 -4.62
C LEU A 197 5.37 11.40 -4.28
N PHE A 198 4.55 11.04 -5.27
CA PHE A 198 3.09 10.93 -5.08
C PHE A 198 2.61 9.49 -4.96
N GLU A 199 3.40 8.49 -5.35
CA GLU A 199 3.03 7.07 -5.40
C GLU A 199 3.93 6.20 -4.52
N PRO A 200 4.26 6.59 -3.27
CA PRO A 200 5.21 5.88 -2.42
C PRO A 200 4.74 4.47 -2.02
N MET A 201 3.48 4.12 -2.27
CA MET A 201 2.88 2.83 -1.95
C MET A 201 1.95 2.35 -3.04
N VAL A 202 1.62 1.06 -3.00
CA VAL A 202 0.75 0.37 -3.95
C VAL A 202 -0.23 -0.54 -3.22
N GLU A 203 -1.43 -0.68 -3.77
CA GLU A 203 -2.38 -1.70 -3.31
C GLU A 203 -1.96 -3.09 -3.81
N VAL A 204 -1.66 -4.00 -2.88
CA VAL A 204 -1.27 -5.37 -3.22
C VAL A 204 -2.44 -6.35 -3.18
N TYR A 205 -3.56 -5.98 -2.57
CA TYR A 205 -4.76 -6.81 -2.43
C TYR A 205 -6.03 -5.97 -2.35
N SER A 206 -7.08 -6.45 -3.02
CA SER A 206 -8.45 -5.91 -2.96
C SER A 206 -9.45 -6.98 -3.44
N GLU A 207 -10.73 -6.64 -3.64
CA GLU A 207 -11.73 -7.60 -4.13
C GLU A 207 -11.38 -8.20 -5.51
N HIS A 208 -10.47 -7.55 -6.23
CA HIS A 208 -9.90 -8.04 -7.48
C HIS A 208 -8.91 -9.21 -7.28
N GLY A 209 -8.35 -9.36 -6.09
CA GLY A 209 -7.39 -10.39 -5.72
C GLY A 209 -5.98 -9.86 -5.49
N ASN A 210 -5.01 -10.77 -5.51
CA ASN A 210 -3.63 -10.47 -5.18
C ASN A 210 -2.84 -9.91 -6.39
N SER A 211 -2.27 -8.71 -6.26
CA SER A 211 -1.50 -8.04 -7.30
C SER A 211 0.02 -8.29 -7.25
N MET A 212 0.50 -9.10 -6.32
CA MET A 212 1.93 -9.44 -6.19
C MET A 212 2.43 -10.32 -7.33
N GLY A 213 1.55 -11.11 -7.94
CA GLY A 213 1.81 -12.01 -9.07
C GLY A 213 1.72 -13.51 -8.71
N ASP A 214 1.74 -14.39 -9.73
CA ASP A 214 1.53 -15.85 -9.64
C ASP A 214 2.38 -16.58 -8.57
N SER A 215 3.48 -15.98 -8.11
CA SER A 215 4.42 -16.58 -7.17
C SER A 215 3.85 -16.74 -5.76
N VAL A 216 2.83 -15.95 -5.40
CA VAL A 216 2.23 -15.97 -4.05
C VAL A 216 1.27 -17.15 -3.88
N GLY A 217 0.53 -17.53 -4.92
CA GLY A 217 -0.37 -18.67 -4.89
C GLY A 217 -1.55 -18.52 -3.92
N TYR A 218 -2.01 -17.29 -3.72
CA TYR A 218 -3.17 -16.91 -2.91
C TYR A 218 -4.03 -15.95 -3.72
N ASP A 219 -5.34 -16.23 -3.79
CA ASP A 219 -6.38 -15.43 -4.45
C ASP A 219 -5.94 -14.77 -5.76
N ASP A 220 -5.83 -15.63 -6.78
CA ASP A 220 -5.45 -15.24 -8.14
C ASP A 220 -6.29 -14.03 -8.61
N MET A 221 -5.64 -13.13 -9.35
CA MET A 221 -6.27 -11.94 -9.91
C MET A 221 -7.50 -12.31 -10.75
N TRP A 222 -8.66 -11.76 -10.38
CA TRP A 222 -9.97 -12.09 -10.95
C TRP A 222 -10.00 -11.99 -12.48
N SER A 223 -9.43 -10.91 -13.02
CA SER A 223 -9.41 -10.63 -14.46
C SER A 223 -8.18 -11.21 -15.17
N GLY A 224 -7.34 -11.95 -14.44
CA GLY A 224 -6.05 -12.46 -14.89
C GLY A 224 -4.92 -11.44 -14.79
N ASP A 225 -3.72 -11.95 -14.59
CA ASP A 225 -2.52 -11.14 -14.33
C ASP A 225 -1.89 -10.54 -15.58
N ALA A 226 -1.73 -9.23 -15.56
CA ALA A 226 -0.81 -8.50 -16.42
C ALA A 226 0.59 -8.57 -15.80
N ALA A 227 1.39 -9.55 -16.23
CA ALA A 227 2.70 -9.86 -15.64
C ALA A 227 3.61 -8.63 -15.46
N ASP A 228 3.68 -7.78 -16.48
CA ASP A 228 4.52 -6.55 -16.50
C ASP A 228 4.00 -5.45 -15.53
N SER A 229 2.86 -5.68 -14.90
CA SER A 229 2.17 -4.73 -14.00
C SER A 229 1.95 -5.30 -12.59
N THR A 230 2.54 -6.46 -12.29
CA THR A 230 2.55 -7.02 -10.93
C THR A 230 3.40 -6.16 -10.01
N VAL A 231 3.11 -6.21 -8.71
CA VAL A 231 3.89 -5.49 -7.68
C VAL A 231 5.31 -6.05 -7.58
N HIS A 232 5.50 -7.38 -7.72
CA HIS A 232 6.84 -7.96 -7.76
C HIS A 232 7.67 -7.47 -8.96
N GLU A 233 7.08 -7.29 -10.14
CA GLU A 233 7.77 -6.66 -11.28
C GLU A 233 8.13 -5.19 -10.99
N ALA A 234 7.26 -4.46 -10.29
CA ALA A 234 7.50 -3.07 -9.91
C ALA A 234 8.73 -2.90 -9.01
N ILE A 235 8.88 -3.79 -8.02
CA ILE A 235 9.98 -3.72 -7.05
C ILE A 235 11.20 -4.55 -7.44
N ASP A 236 11.14 -5.38 -8.49
CA ASP A 236 12.27 -6.18 -8.95
C ASP A 236 13.44 -5.27 -9.37
N PRO A 237 14.64 -5.43 -8.75
CA PRO A 237 15.81 -4.60 -9.05
C PRO A 237 16.33 -4.73 -10.49
N ASP A 238 16.01 -5.83 -11.18
CA ASP A 238 16.36 -6.06 -12.59
C ASP A 238 15.28 -5.58 -13.58
N ALA A 239 14.11 -5.15 -13.07
CA ALA A 239 13.01 -4.60 -13.86
C ALA A 239 12.83 -3.09 -13.60
N SER A 240 11.86 -2.71 -12.75
CA SER A 240 11.52 -1.30 -12.51
C SER A 240 12.24 -0.69 -11.29
N ALA A 241 12.70 -1.54 -10.35
CA ALA A 241 13.44 -1.15 -9.15
C ALA A 241 12.76 -0.03 -8.33
N LEU A 242 11.41 -0.02 -8.29
CA LEU A 242 10.65 0.99 -7.58
C LEU A 242 10.68 0.75 -6.07
N ARG A 243 10.67 1.85 -5.31
CA ARG A 243 10.65 1.86 -3.84
C ARG A 243 9.24 2.12 -3.32
N LEU A 244 8.45 1.05 -3.20
CA LEU A 244 7.02 1.05 -2.88
C LEU A 244 6.75 0.43 -1.50
N GLY A 245 5.85 1.05 -0.74
CA GLY A 245 5.17 0.43 0.40
C GLY A 245 3.96 -0.38 -0.04
N PHE A 246 3.46 -1.25 0.82
CA PHE A 246 2.30 -2.10 0.56
C PHE A 246 1.08 -1.61 1.35
N GLY A 247 -0.04 -1.46 0.67
CA GLY A 247 -1.37 -1.29 1.26
C GLY A 247 -2.37 -2.27 0.65
N ALA A 248 -3.56 -2.30 1.22
CA ALA A 248 -4.71 -2.98 0.65
C ALA A 248 -5.99 -2.15 0.93
N GLY A 249 -6.95 -2.27 0.04
CA GLY A 249 -8.26 -1.64 0.13
C GLY A 249 -9.34 -2.66 -0.19
N THR A 250 -10.59 -2.35 0.15
CA THR A 250 -11.66 -3.29 -0.18
C THR A 250 -12.01 -3.22 -1.66
N ASP A 251 -11.98 -2.02 -2.23
CA ASP A 251 -12.54 -1.64 -3.52
C ASP A 251 -14.05 -1.92 -3.58
N LYS A 252 -14.73 -2.01 -2.42
CA LYS A 252 -16.14 -2.41 -2.36
C LYS A 252 -17.08 -1.39 -2.97
N HIS A 253 -18.00 -1.86 -3.82
CA HIS A 253 -18.99 -1.04 -4.53
C HIS A 253 -20.33 -0.90 -3.81
N ASN A 254 -20.50 -1.47 -2.62
CA ASN A 254 -21.79 -1.49 -1.94
C ASN A 254 -21.90 -0.51 -0.75
N SER A 255 -21.08 0.55 -0.68
CA SER A 255 -21.08 1.52 0.45
C SER A 255 -20.80 0.88 1.82
N ARG A 256 -19.94 -0.16 1.89
CA ARG A 256 -19.54 -0.82 3.14
C ARG A 256 -18.01 -0.91 3.28
N PRO A 257 -17.32 0.24 3.45
CA PRO A 257 -15.87 0.25 3.66
C PRO A 257 -15.49 -0.62 4.87
N GLY A 258 -14.41 -1.39 4.75
CA GLY A 258 -13.93 -2.27 5.81
C GLY A 258 -14.61 -3.64 5.92
N ASP A 259 -15.64 -3.90 5.13
CA ASP A 259 -16.36 -5.17 5.21
C ASP A 259 -15.63 -6.27 4.42
N VAL A 260 -14.67 -6.95 5.03
CA VAL A 260 -13.85 -7.97 4.35
C VAL A 260 -14.46 -9.38 4.36
N CYS A 261 -15.53 -9.60 5.12
CA CYS A 261 -16.13 -10.93 5.34
C CYS A 261 -17.45 -11.16 4.62
N GLU A 262 -17.83 -10.24 3.75
CA GLU A 262 -18.95 -10.38 2.83
C GLU A 262 -18.46 -10.03 1.43
N LEU A 263 -19.03 -10.66 0.41
CA LEU A 263 -18.73 -10.29 -0.98
C LEU A 263 -19.44 -8.99 -1.38
N ASP A 264 -18.96 -8.39 -2.46
CA ASP A 264 -19.61 -7.22 -3.03
C ASP A 264 -20.98 -7.59 -3.64
N ASP A 265 -22.02 -7.11 -2.98
CA ASP A 265 -23.40 -7.24 -3.44
C ASP A 265 -23.64 -6.48 -4.75
N GLU A 266 -23.07 -5.30 -4.95
CA GLU A 266 -23.27 -4.45 -6.12
C GLU A 266 -22.54 -4.99 -7.36
N MET A 267 -21.35 -5.55 -7.13
CA MET A 267 -20.50 -6.20 -8.13
C MET A 267 -20.29 -7.70 -7.81
N PRO A 268 -21.32 -8.55 -7.92
CA PRO A 268 -21.25 -9.96 -7.50
C PRO A 268 -20.33 -10.84 -8.38
N ASN A 269 -19.69 -10.26 -9.39
CA ASN A 269 -18.65 -10.88 -10.18
C ASN A 269 -17.25 -10.68 -9.59
N HIS A 270 -17.07 -9.78 -8.63
CA HIS A 270 -15.85 -9.63 -7.87
C HIS A 270 -15.79 -10.75 -6.82
N PRO A 271 -14.75 -11.59 -6.87
CA PRO A 271 -14.76 -12.86 -6.17
C PRO A 271 -14.33 -12.76 -4.72
N TYR A 272 -13.74 -11.64 -4.27
CA TYR A 272 -13.16 -11.55 -2.92
C TYR A 272 -13.77 -10.43 -2.07
N GLY A 273 -13.64 -10.53 -0.74
CA GLY A 273 -14.13 -9.52 0.21
C GLY A 273 -13.27 -8.24 0.26
N GLY A 274 -12.02 -8.33 -0.22
CA GLY A 274 -11.07 -7.21 -0.26
C GLY A 274 -10.09 -7.19 0.91
N GLY A 275 -9.25 -6.15 0.99
CA GLY A 275 -8.23 -6.02 2.03
C GLY A 275 -8.27 -4.69 2.75
N LEU A 276 -7.33 -4.49 3.68
CA LEU A 276 -7.21 -3.28 4.49
C LEU A 276 -5.74 -2.88 4.67
N THR A 277 -5.51 -1.66 5.11
CA THR A 277 -4.17 -1.11 5.37
C THR A 277 -4.00 -0.81 6.85
N LEU A 278 -2.96 -1.36 7.46
CA LEU A 278 -2.46 -0.87 8.75
C LEU A 278 -1.37 0.18 8.52
N VAL A 279 -1.45 1.31 9.21
CA VAL A 279 -0.36 2.30 9.28
C VAL A 279 0.33 2.23 10.64
N ALA A 280 1.66 2.19 10.62
CA ALA A 280 2.51 2.13 11.81
C ALA A 280 3.05 3.52 12.15
N ILE A 281 2.58 4.07 13.28
CA ILE A 281 2.90 5.42 13.74
C ILE A 281 3.56 5.33 15.14
N PRO A 282 4.69 6.01 15.39
CA PRO A 282 5.31 6.01 16.71
C PRO A 282 4.32 6.48 17.79
N THR A 283 4.25 5.77 18.91
CA THR A 283 3.34 6.07 20.04
C THR A 283 3.53 7.46 20.67
N ALA A 284 4.68 8.10 20.41
CA ALA A 284 4.98 9.45 20.85
C ALA A 284 4.26 10.53 20.02
N ASP A 285 3.80 10.16 18.83
CA ASP A 285 3.20 11.07 17.85
C ASP A 285 1.67 11.13 18.00
N GLY A 286 1.05 12.01 17.21
CA GLY A 286 -0.40 12.12 17.13
C GLY A 286 -1.01 11.05 16.24
N PHE A 287 -2.34 11.13 16.07
CA PHE A 287 -3.05 10.40 15.05
C PHE A 287 -4.04 11.33 14.36
N ASP A 288 -3.61 11.87 13.23
CA ASP A 288 -4.39 12.69 12.31
C ASP A 288 -3.97 12.40 10.86
N ARG A 289 -4.50 13.14 9.88
CA ARG A 289 -4.18 12.95 8.46
C ARG A 289 -2.69 13.09 8.17
N GLU A 290 -1.98 13.99 8.86
CA GLU A 290 -0.55 14.22 8.66
C GLU A 290 0.24 12.97 9.06
N GLN A 291 -0.05 12.38 10.23
CA GLN A 291 0.67 11.17 10.65
C GLN A 291 0.35 9.95 9.78
N ILE A 292 -0.87 9.86 9.21
CA ILE A 292 -1.20 8.83 8.22
C ILE A 292 -0.39 9.06 6.93
N TYR A 293 -0.35 10.30 6.44
CA TYR A 293 0.46 10.68 5.28
C TYR A 293 1.93 10.32 5.47
N ASP A 294 2.54 10.74 6.58
CA ASP A 294 3.94 10.46 6.90
C ASP A 294 4.21 8.94 6.94
N ALA A 295 3.32 8.17 7.57
CA ALA A 295 3.46 6.71 7.61
C ALA A 295 3.37 6.07 6.21
N MET A 296 2.44 6.51 5.36
CA MET A 296 2.31 6.01 3.98
C MET A 296 3.51 6.43 3.11
N GLN A 297 3.94 7.69 3.21
CA GLN A 297 5.07 8.24 2.47
C GLN A 297 6.39 7.55 2.83
N GLU A 298 6.57 7.23 4.11
CA GLU A 298 7.74 6.51 4.64
C GLU A 298 7.55 4.98 4.60
N ARG A 299 6.51 4.49 3.90
CA ARG A 299 6.23 3.05 3.68
C ARG A 299 6.11 2.25 4.98
N ARG A 300 5.67 2.88 6.07
CA ARG A 300 5.34 2.22 7.34
C ARG A 300 3.92 1.67 7.31
N THR A 301 3.65 0.83 6.32
CA THR A 301 2.32 0.24 6.11
C THR A 301 2.40 -1.28 6.03
N ILE A 302 1.29 -1.93 6.39
CA ILE A 302 1.10 -3.37 6.23
C ILE A 302 -0.20 -3.55 5.47
N ALA A 303 -0.15 -4.29 4.37
CA ALA A 303 -1.32 -4.73 3.65
C ALA A 303 -1.88 -6.01 4.29
N THR A 304 -3.19 -6.09 4.47
CA THR A 304 -3.86 -7.24 5.05
C THR A 304 -5.05 -7.65 4.19
N THR A 305 -5.37 -8.94 4.20
CA THR A 305 -6.59 -9.50 3.59
C THR A 305 -7.83 -9.31 4.47
N GLY A 306 -7.70 -8.61 5.60
CA GLY A 306 -8.81 -8.22 6.45
C GLY A 306 -8.54 -8.34 7.95
N THR A 307 -7.49 -9.05 8.33
CA THR A 307 -7.04 -9.17 9.72
C THR A 307 -6.41 -7.88 10.23
N SER A 308 -6.59 -7.62 11.52
CA SER A 308 -6.03 -6.44 12.21
C SER A 308 -4.96 -6.90 13.20
N MET A 309 -3.84 -7.41 12.71
CA MET A 309 -2.74 -7.83 13.56
C MET A 309 -1.52 -6.91 13.37
N PRO A 310 -1.05 -6.26 14.45
CA PRO A 310 0.22 -5.55 14.40
C PRO A 310 1.38 -6.48 14.06
N VAL A 311 2.24 -6.05 13.15
CA VAL A 311 3.51 -6.72 12.83
C VAL A 311 4.65 -5.73 12.98
N ALA A 312 5.60 -6.03 13.85
CA ALA A 312 6.87 -5.30 13.93
C ALA A 312 7.96 -6.12 13.23
N ILE A 313 8.81 -5.45 12.46
CA ILE A 313 9.98 -6.06 11.83
C ILE A 313 11.21 -5.22 12.17
N THR A 314 12.29 -5.91 12.55
CA THR A 314 13.57 -5.26 12.86
C THR A 314 14.71 -5.95 12.14
N PHE A 315 15.63 -5.15 11.61
CA PHE A 315 16.77 -5.59 10.84
C PHE A 315 18.06 -5.31 11.62
N THR A 316 18.92 -6.32 11.73
CA THR A 316 20.24 -6.18 12.35
C THR A 316 21.31 -6.86 11.51
N SER A 317 22.55 -6.40 11.61
CA SER A 317 23.72 -7.03 10.98
C SER A 317 24.96 -6.80 11.84
N GLY A 318 25.77 -7.82 12.05
CA GLY A 318 26.95 -7.72 12.93
C GLY A 318 26.65 -7.36 14.40
N GLY A 319 25.38 -7.38 14.80
CA GLY A 319 24.90 -6.90 16.09
C GLY A 319 24.53 -5.41 16.16
N ALA A 320 24.64 -4.67 15.04
CA ALA A 320 24.14 -3.31 14.87
C ALA A 320 22.69 -3.32 14.36
N ALA A 321 21.88 -2.34 14.77
CA ALA A 321 20.54 -2.16 14.25
C ALA A 321 20.59 -1.37 12.94
N LEU A 322 20.01 -1.92 11.88
CA LEU A 322 19.98 -1.30 10.56
C LEU A 322 18.70 -0.49 10.32
N GLY A 323 17.56 -0.99 10.79
CA GLY A 323 16.28 -0.33 10.57
C GLY A 323 15.07 -1.20 10.89
N THR A 324 13.92 -0.75 10.43
CA THR A 324 12.59 -1.30 10.65
C THR A 324 11.75 -1.25 9.37
N LEU A 325 10.44 -1.47 9.49
CA LEU A 325 9.46 -1.43 8.40
C LEU A 325 9.63 -0.23 7.46
N GLY A 326 9.77 -0.49 6.16
CA GLY A 326 9.78 0.55 5.11
C GLY A 326 11.13 1.26 4.91
N ASP A 327 12.10 1.01 5.78
CA ASP A 327 13.37 1.74 5.83
C ASP A 327 14.30 1.41 4.65
N GLU A 328 15.23 2.34 4.44
CA GLU A 328 16.39 2.19 3.56
C GLU A 328 17.58 1.63 4.36
N LEU A 329 17.95 0.38 4.10
CA LEU A 329 18.93 -0.37 4.85
C LEU A 329 20.29 -0.35 4.13
N GLY A 330 21.33 0.14 4.81
CA GLY A 330 22.71 -0.08 4.40
C GLY A 330 23.20 -1.43 4.91
N LEU A 331 23.33 -2.45 4.05
CA LEU A 331 23.85 -3.76 4.45
C LEU A 331 25.33 -3.87 4.06
N PRO A 332 26.25 -4.03 5.03
CA PRO A 332 27.65 -4.24 4.71
C PRO A 332 27.89 -5.47 3.83
N VAL A 333 28.74 -5.31 2.82
CA VAL A 333 29.14 -6.41 1.92
C VAL A 333 29.71 -7.57 2.73
N ASP A 334 29.34 -8.80 2.34
CA ASP A 334 29.74 -10.05 3.01
C ASP A 334 29.25 -10.20 4.46
N GLN A 335 28.30 -9.39 4.94
CA GLN A 335 27.60 -9.60 6.20
C GLN A 335 26.24 -10.28 6.01
N ASP A 336 25.81 -10.98 7.06
CA ASP A 336 24.49 -11.57 7.13
C ASP A 336 23.49 -10.53 7.65
N LEU A 337 22.25 -10.61 7.18
CA LEU A 337 21.11 -9.86 7.67
C LEU A 337 20.29 -10.75 8.61
N ASP A 338 20.26 -10.37 9.88
CA ASP A 338 19.42 -10.97 10.91
C ASP A 338 18.07 -10.22 10.94
N VAL A 339 16.98 -10.94 10.82
CA VAL A 339 15.62 -10.39 10.75
C VAL A 339 14.75 -11.00 11.83
N ASP A 340 14.18 -10.14 12.67
CA ASP A 340 13.17 -10.50 13.66
C ASP A 340 11.81 -9.93 13.25
N VAL A 341 10.77 -10.75 13.36
CA VAL A 341 9.36 -10.37 13.19
C VAL A 341 8.62 -10.65 14.49
N GLU A 342 7.95 -9.64 15.03
CA GLU A 342 7.14 -9.74 16.25
C GLU A 342 5.67 -9.47 15.94
N VAL A 343 4.79 -10.33 16.46
CA VAL A 343 3.35 -10.12 16.55
C VAL A 343 2.91 -10.16 18.02
N PRO A 344 1.75 -9.58 18.39
CA PRO A 344 1.26 -9.65 19.76
C PRO A 344 1.17 -11.10 20.27
N ALA A 345 1.71 -11.34 21.47
CA ALA A 345 1.84 -12.69 22.02
C ALA A 345 0.50 -13.43 22.21
N ASP A 346 -0.60 -12.70 22.37
CA ASP A 346 -1.96 -13.25 22.45
C ASP A 346 -2.60 -13.51 21.09
N LEU A 347 -2.05 -12.95 20.01
CA LEU A 347 -2.41 -13.22 18.62
C LEU A 347 -1.51 -14.27 17.95
N ALA A 348 -0.34 -14.57 18.52
CA ALA A 348 0.60 -15.56 17.98
C ALA A 348 0.01 -16.96 17.73
N ALA A 349 -1.11 -17.30 18.37
CA ALA A 349 -1.79 -18.58 18.15
C ALA A 349 -2.57 -18.65 16.83
N TYR A 350 -2.82 -17.51 16.17
CA TYR A 350 -3.47 -17.42 14.86
C TYR A 350 -2.45 -17.57 13.71
N VAL A 351 -1.18 -17.27 13.94
CA VAL A 351 -0.12 -17.35 12.92
C VAL A 351 0.22 -18.81 12.62
N THR A 352 0.15 -19.18 11.34
CA THR A 352 0.47 -20.53 10.84
C THR A 352 1.88 -20.61 10.25
N ALA A 353 2.35 -19.52 9.65
CA ALA A 353 3.69 -19.39 9.10
C ALA A 353 4.13 -17.92 9.02
N VAL A 354 5.43 -17.69 9.06
CA VAL A 354 6.05 -16.42 8.67
C VAL A 354 7.17 -16.73 7.70
N ASP A 355 7.13 -16.11 6.53
CA ASP A 355 8.19 -16.17 5.53
C ASP A 355 8.81 -14.79 5.36
N LEU A 356 10.15 -14.72 5.33
CA LEU A 356 10.86 -13.58 4.80
C LEU A 356 10.93 -13.71 3.28
N VAL A 357 10.49 -12.69 2.55
CA VAL A 357 10.44 -12.69 1.08
C VAL A 357 11.45 -11.68 0.53
N THR A 358 12.20 -12.11 -0.48
CA THR A 358 13.24 -11.34 -1.17
C THR A 358 13.17 -11.61 -2.69
N PRO A 359 13.90 -10.87 -3.54
CA PRO A 359 14.05 -11.21 -4.97
C PRO A 359 14.54 -12.64 -5.22
N GLU A 360 15.34 -13.18 -4.30
CA GLU A 360 15.97 -14.50 -4.45
C GLU A 360 15.06 -15.65 -3.98
N GLY A 361 14.01 -15.34 -3.21
CA GLY A 361 12.97 -16.30 -2.86
C GLY A 361 12.31 -16.06 -1.51
N ARG A 362 11.77 -17.15 -0.96
CA ARG A 362 11.09 -17.18 0.34
C ARG A 362 11.88 -18.00 1.35
N PHE A 363 12.08 -17.45 2.53
CA PHE A 363 12.87 -18.01 3.62
C PHE A 363 11.96 -18.19 4.84
N PRO A 364 11.54 -19.41 5.16
CA PRO A 364 10.71 -19.66 6.33
C PRO A 364 11.43 -19.26 7.61
N MET A 365 10.75 -18.47 8.45
CA MET A 365 11.27 -18.00 9.73
C MET A 365 11.03 -19.04 10.83
N THR A 366 11.87 -19.02 11.86
CA THR A 366 11.78 -19.91 13.02
C THR A 366 10.91 -19.27 14.09
N ASP A 367 9.84 -19.96 14.52
CA ASP A 367 9.03 -19.56 15.68
C ASP A 367 9.80 -19.82 16.99
N GLU A 368 10.25 -18.74 17.63
CA GLU A 368 10.92 -18.77 18.94
C GLU A 368 9.93 -18.74 20.12
N GLY A 369 8.64 -18.61 19.82
CA GLY A 369 7.52 -18.60 20.75
C GLY A 369 7.18 -17.21 21.28
N GLY A 370 5.91 -17.04 21.63
CA GLY A 370 5.42 -15.77 22.19
C GLY A 370 5.22 -14.67 21.15
N GLY A 371 5.09 -15.03 19.87
CA GLY A 371 4.90 -14.08 18.77
C GLY A 371 6.20 -13.61 18.11
N LEU A 372 7.36 -14.14 18.50
CA LEU A 372 8.64 -13.82 17.88
C LEU A 372 9.04 -14.88 16.86
N PHE A 373 9.41 -14.43 15.66
CA PHE A 373 9.92 -15.23 14.57
C PHE A 373 11.26 -14.64 14.10
N ASP A 374 12.26 -15.49 13.83
CA ASP A 374 13.56 -15.02 13.35
C ASP A 374 14.09 -15.79 12.13
N THR A 375 14.94 -15.13 11.36
CA THR A 375 15.79 -15.79 10.35
C THR A 375 17.05 -14.98 10.10
N THR A 376 18.05 -15.63 9.50
CA THR A 376 19.28 -15.00 9.03
C THR A 376 19.45 -15.34 7.55
N ILE A 377 19.68 -14.34 6.72
CA ILE A 377 19.99 -14.50 5.29
C ILE A 377 21.31 -13.79 4.96
N THR A 378 22.00 -14.25 3.93
CA THR A 378 23.22 -13.58 3.45
C THR A 378 22.88 -12.31 2.65
N GLU A 379 23.82 -11.36 2.51
CA GLU A 379 23.70 -10.21 1.59
C GLU A 379 23.20 -10.62 0.20
N ALA A 380 23.75 -11.69 -0.35
CA ALA A 380 23.38 -12.19 -1.68
C ALA A 380 21.95 -12.76 -1.74
N GLU A 381 21.41 -13.28 -0.63
CA GLU A 381 20.03 -13.77 -0.54
C GLU A 381 19.02 -12.63 -0.34
N ALA A 382 19.46 -11.49 0.19
CA ALA A 382 18.61 -10.33 0.43
C ALA A 382 18.22 -9.60 -0.87
N GLY A 383 19.10 -9.62 -1.89
CA GLY A 383 18.75 -9.34 -3.29
C GLY A 383 18.33 -7.89 -3.64
N GLY A 384 18.15 -7.00 -2.66
CA GLY A 384 17.82 -5.58 -2.85
C GLY A 384 16.57 -5.10 -2.11
N TRP A 385 15.71 -6.00 -1.64
CA TRP A 385 14.59 -5.68 -0.76
C TRP A 385 14.15 -6.91 0.04
N VAL A 386 13.52 -6.67 1.18
CA VAL A 386 13.00 -7.71 2.07
C VAL A 386 11.66 -7.29 2.67
N TYR A 387 10.72 -8.23 2.78
CA TYR A 387 9.48 -8.04 3.54
C TYR A 387 9.03 -9.35 4.20
N ALA A 388 8.24 -9.25 5.26
CA ALA A 388 7.62 -10.40 5.90
C ALA A 388 6.22 -10.66 5.34
N ALA A 389 5.93 -11.92 5.05
CA ALA A 389 4.59 -12.43 4.79
C ALA A 389 4.16 -13.30 5.98
N VAL A 390 3.12 -12.86 6.69
CA VAL A 390 2.56 -13.57 7.84
C VAL A 390 1.28 -14.27 7.39
N GLU A 391 1.27 -15.59 7.46
CA GLU A 391 0.10 -16.43 7.17
C GLU A 391 -0.69 -16.66 8.47
N ILE A 392 -2.01 -16.47 8.39
CA ILE A 392 -2.93 -16.49 9.52
C ILE A 392 -4.04 -17.52 9.26
N ASP A 393 -4.40 -18.28 10.30
CA ASP A 393 -5.55 -19.19 10.31
C ASP A 393 -6.85 -18.39 10.47
N GLY A 394 -7.51 -18.08 9.35
CA GLY A 394 -8.79 -17.35 9.32
C GLY A 394 -9.92 -18.08 10.05
N ASP A 395 -9.97 -19.41 10.00
CA ASP A 395 -10.95 -20.21 10.75
C ASP A 395 -10.83 -19.95 12.26
N LEU A 396 -9.60 -19.82 12.77
CA LEU A 396 -9.36 -19.44 14.16
C LEU A 396 -9.64 -17.96 14.42
N TRP A 397 -9.22 -17.08 13.51
CA TRP A 397 -9.34 -15.62 13.64
C TRP A 397 -10.81 -15.18 13.73
N TYR A 398 -11.64 -15.52 12.75
CA TYR A 398 -13.07 -15.16 12.73
C TYR A 398 -13.93 -16.12 13.56
N GLY A 399 -13.37 -17.25 13.97
CA GLY A 399 -14.01 -18.23 14.83
C GLY A 399 -15.29 -18.81 14.22
N THR A 400 -16.30 -19.06 15.05
CA THR A 400 -17.52 -19.77 14.59
C THR A 400 -18.43 -18.97 13.68
N ALA A 401 -18.23 -17.65 13.59
CA ALA A 401 -18.96 -16.83 12.63
C ALA A 401 -18.50 -17.14 11.20
N GLY A 402 -17.23 -17.49 11.04
CA GLY A 402 -16.56 -17.57 9.74
C GLY A 402 -16.39 -16.18 9.12
N CYS A 403 -15.77 -16.18 7.94
CA CYS A 403 -15.64 -15.05 7.05
C CYS A 403 -15.91 -15.62 5.65
N ASP A 404 -16.81 -15.01 4.88
CA ASP A 404 -17.01 -15.35 3.47
C ASP A 404 -16.33 -14.28 2.64
N ASP A 405 -15.00 -14.37 2.61
CA ASP A 405 -14.11 -13.52 1.83
C ASP A 405 -14.04 -13.96 0.36
N GLY A 406 -14.76 -15.02 -0.03
CA GLY A 406 -14.77 -15.62 -1.37
C GLY A 406 -13.51 -16.36 -1.80
N GLY A 407 -12.51 -16.42 -0.92
CA GLY A 407 -11.27 -17.15 -1.12
C GLY A 407 -11.50 -18.66 -1.30
N LEU A 408 -10.50 -19.34 -1.86
CA LEU A 408 -10.56 -20.81 -2.05
C LEU A 408 -10.25 -21.60 -0.78
N ASP A 409 -9.69 -20.95 0.23
CA ASP A 409 -9.38 -21.50 1.54
C ASP A 409 -9.72 -20.49 2.64
N THR A 410 -9.22 -20.71 3.84
CA THR A 410 -9.50 -19.88 5.03
C THR A 410 -8.22 -19.24 5.54
N LEU A 411 -7.18 -19.15 4.71
CA LEU A 411 -5.94 -18.47 5.06
C LEU A 411 -6.11 -16.97 4.87
N GLU A 412 -5.49 -16.24 5.77
CA GLU A 412 -5.39 -14.79 5.71
C GLU A 412 -3.93 -14.39 5.70
N TYR A 413 -3.62 -13.20 5.19
CA TYR A 413 -2.26 -12.72 5.05
C TYR A 413 -2.10 -11.29 5.54
N GLU A 414 -0.93 -11.06 6.11
CA GLU A 414 -0.36 -9.72 6.29
C GLU A 414 0.98 -9.65 5.56
N TRP A 415 1.12 -8.62 4.73
CA TRP A 415 2.36 -8.30 4.03
C TRP A 415 2.88 -6.97 4.54
N THR A 416 4.01 -7.01 5.25
CA THR A 416 4.70 -5.79 5.63
C THR A 416 5.21 -5.08 4.37
N SER A 417 5.27 -3.75 4.38
CA SER A 417 5.99 -3.03 3.35
C SER A 417 7.46 -3.48 3.25
N PRO A 418 8.04 -3.51 2.04
CA PRO A 418 9.46 -3.80 1.85
C PRO A 418 10.34 -2.77 2.52
N SER A 419 11.42 -3.27 3.13
CA SER A 419 12.60 -2.47 3.44
C SER A 419 13.63 -2.74 2.35
N TYR A 420 14.25 -1.68 1.84
CA TYR A 420 15.11 -1.74 0.67
C TYR A 420 16.57 -1.80 1.10
N ILE A 421 17.39 -2.53 0.36
CA ILE A 421 18.76 -2.84 0.75
C ILE A 421 19.72 -2.28 -0.29
N ASP A 422 20.59 -1.38 0.17
CA ASP A 422 21.76 -0.92 -0.56
C ASP A 422 23.01 -1.55 0.05
N SER A 423 23.75 -2.33 -0.75
CA SER A 423 25.03 -2.89 -0.32
C SER A 423 26.06 -1.79 -0.11
N VAL A 424 26.50 -1.58 1.12
CA VAL A 424 27.53 -0.58 1.45
C VAL A 424 28.92 -1.22 1.43
N ALA A 425 29.73 -0.79 0.45
CA ALA A 425 31.09 -1.29 0.30
C ALA A 425 32.07 -0.45 1.15
N GLY A 426 32.74 -1.11 2.09
CA GLY A 426 33.74 -0.47 2.94
C GLY A 426 33.14 0.34 4.09
N ASP A 427 32.06 -0.19 4.66
CA ASP A 427 31.61 -0.01 6.05
C ASP A 427 31.82 -1.40 6.72
N LEU A 428 32.96 -1.59 7.37
CA LEU A 428 33.36 -2.90 7.91
C LEU A 428 32.74 -3.20 9.29
N ASP A 429 32.17 -2.22 9.97
CA ASP A 429 31.60 -2.37 11.31
C ASP A 429 30.08 -2.27 11.36
N GLY A 430 29.45 -1.88 10.25
CA GLY A 430 28.02 -1.88 10.03
C GLY A 430 27.29 -0.73 10.73
N ASP A 431 27.97 0.40 10.96
CA ASP A 431 27.34 1.59 11.53
C ASP A 431 26.64 2.48 10.48
N GLY A 432 26.73 2.10 9.20
CA GLY A 432 26.14 2.81 8.07
C GLY A 432 26.99 3.98 7.56
N GLN A 433 28.22 4.14 8.03
CA GLN A 433 29.19 5.10 7.50
C GLN A 433 30.39 4.36 6.94
N THR A 434 30.78 4.70 5.72
CA THR A 434 32.05 4.21 5.18
C THR A 434 33.20 5.14 5.57
N TYR A 435 34.43 4.64 5.47
CA TYR A 435 35.63 5.50 5.54
C TYR A 435 35.58 6.68 4.53
N LEU A 436 34.88 6.53 3.41
CA LEU A 436 34.72 7.59 2.40
C LEU A 436 33.71 8.66 2.82
N GLU A 437 32.78 8.33 3.71
CA GLU A 437 31.77 9.21 4.27
C GLU A 437 32.23 9.91 5.56
N GLY A 438 33.42 9.54 6.05
CA GLY A 438 34.08 10.21 7.17
C GLY A 438 34.19 9.34 8.41
N ASP A 439 33.89 8.05 8.33
CA ASP A 439 34.29 7.10 9.36
C ASP A 439 35.83 7.01 9.39
N CYS A 440 36.40 7.17 10.58
CA CYS A 440 37.84 7.19 10.78
C CYS A 440 38.39 5.86 11.26
N ASP A 441 37.52 4.95 11.71
CA ASP A 441 37.84 3.56 11.98
C ASP A 441 36.62 2.70 11.70
N ASP A 442 36.42 2.44 10.41
CA ASP A 442 35.44 1.56 9.79
C ASP A 442 35.33 0.15 10.41
N GLY A 443 36.21 -0.21 11.36
CA GLY A 443 36.17 -1.46 12.12
C GLY A 443 35.68 -1.33 13.57
N ASP A 444 35.22 -0.16 14.01
CA ASP A 444 34.69 0.12 15.35
C ASP A 444 33.52 1.13 15.29
N ALA A 445 32.29 0.58 15.26
CA ALA A 445 31.01 1.29 15.17
C ALA A 445 30.74 2.35 16.27
N SER A 446 31.68 2.55 17.20
CA SER A 446 31.65 3.62 18.19
C SER A 446 32.44 4.88 17.79
N VAL A 447 33.09 4.90 16.63
CA VAL A 447 34.02 5.95 16.16
C VAL A 447 33.44 6.75 14.97
N TYR A 448 32.37 7.49 15.20
CA TYR A 448 31.74 8.34 14.19
C TYR A 448 32.36 9.75 14.06
N ASP A 449 31.98 10.44 12.98
CA ASP A 449 32.44 11.78 12.65
C ASP A 449 32.20 12.77 13.81
N GLY A 450 33.26 13.49 14.18
CA GLY A 450 33.31 14.35 15.38
C GLY A 450 34.07 13.78 16.58
N ALA A 451 34.44 12.49 16.59
CA ALA A 451 35.34 11.92 17.60
C ALA A 451 36.80 12.44 17.49
N GLY A 452 37.06 13.34 16.54
CA GLY A 452 38.35 13.99 16.36
C GLY A 452 39.30 13.05 15.64
N CYS A 453 38.98 12.74 14.39
CA CYS A 453 39.92 12.14 13.45
C CYS A 453 41.13 13.05 13.38
N GLY A 454 42.15 12.70 14.17
CA GLY A 454 43.38 13.48 14.22
C GLY A 454 43.93 13.56 12.80
N GLU A 455 44.47 14.72 12.43
CA GLU A 455 45.11 14.97 11.12
C GLU A 455 46.21 13.93 10.76
N GLU A 456 46.58 13.02 11.67
CA GLU A 456 47.49 11.90 11.45
C GLU A 456 46.88 10.70 10.68
N ALA A 457 45.54 10.53 10.63
CA ALA A 457 44.93 9.39 9.93
C ALA A 457 45.01 9.50 8.39
N ALA A 458 45.05 10.74 7.87
CA ALA A 458 45.14 10.99 6.43
C ALA A 458 46.49 10.56 5.81
N GLU A 459 47.54 10.28 6.61
CA GLU A 459 48.84 9.80 6.11
C GLU A 459 48.93 8.27 5.96
N ILE A 460 47.97 7.50 6.50
CA ILE A 460 48.03 6.02 6.47
C ILE A 460 47.38 5.44 5.22
N ALA A 461 46.44 6.14 4.57
CA ALA A 461 45.72 5.66 3.40
C ALA A 461 46.57 5.55 2.10
N ASP A 462 47.76 6.15 2.03
CA ASP A 462 48.62 6.12 0.82
C ASP A 462 49.83 5.17 0.93
N THR A 463 50.04 4.49 2.06
CA THR A 463 51.15 3.54 2.19
C THR A 463 50.69 2.20 2.75
N GLY A 464 50.28 1.31 1.85
CA GLY A 464 50.15 -0.11 2.16
C GLY A 464 51.46 -0.67 2.73
N ALA A 465 51.58 -0.68 4.06
CA ALA A 465 52.75 -1.20 4.76
C ALA A 465 52.36 -1.68 6.16
N VAL A 466 52.17 -3.00 6.25
CA VAL A 466 52.17 -3.73 7.52
C VAL A 466 53.56 -3.60 8.15
N ALA A 467 53.68 -2.85 9.24
CA ALA A 467 54.86 -2.91 10.10
C ALA A 467 54.51 -2.62 11.56
N ALA A 468 54.69 -3.66 12.38
CA ALA A 468 54.81 -3.58 13.82
C ALA A 468 55.95 -2.63 14.25
N ALA A 469 55.74 -1.85 15.32
CA ALA A 469 56.55 -1.89 16.54
C ALA A 469 56.40 -0.64 17.43
N GLU A 470 56.18 -0.93 18.72
CA GLU A 470 56.87 -0.41 19.91
C GLU A 470 56.65 1.02 20.44
N GLU A 471 56.61 1.03 21.77
CA GLU A 471 56.40 2.11 22.72
C GLU A 471 57.34 3.33 22.57
N GLY A 472 56.83 4.53 22.87
CA GLY A 472 57.64 5.74 22.95
C GLY A 472 56.94 6.97 23.51
N ASP A 473 56.98 7.10 24.83
CA ASP A 473 56.65 8.26 25.68
C ASP A 473 57.35 9.57 25.25
N ALA A 474 56.61 10.68 25.09
CA ALA A 474 57.03 12.04 25.48
C ALA A 474 55.99 13.15 25.18
N ALA A 475 55.74 13.97 26.20
CA ALA A 475 54.98 15.22 26.20
C ALA A 475 55.57 16.35 25.32
N VAL A 476 54.75 17.39 25.01
CA VAL A 476 55.02 18.83 25.27
C VAL A 476 53.95 19.77 24.64
N ALA A 477 53.45 20.71 25.47
CA ALA A 477 52.96 22.10 25.29
C ALA A 477 52.22 22.52 23.99
N ASP A 478 50.97 23.02 24.08
CA ASP A 478 50.58 24.42 24.42
C ASP A 478 51.19 25.50 23.51
N THR A 479 50.38 26.04 22.59
CA THR A 479 50.12 27.49 22.45
C THR A 479 48.90 27.70 21.54
N GLY A 480 47.89 28.42 22.04
CA GLY A 480 46.69 28.76 21.27
C GLY A 480 46.87 29.97 20.35
N GLU A 481 45.89 30.17 19.45
CA GLU A 481 45.60 31.48 18.87
C GLU A 481 44.14 31.53 18.39
N ALA A 482 43.43 32.59 18.78
CA ALA A 482 42.04 32.84 18.42
C ALA A 482 41.99 33.65 17.11
N VAL A 483 41.15 33.24 16.16
CA VAL A 483 40.83 34.03 14.96
C VAL A 483 39.32 34.20 14.88
N THR A 484 38.89 35.46 14.89
CA THR A 484 37.53 35.93 14.66
C THR A 484 37.22 35.93 13.17
N THR A 485 36.10 35.34 12.76
CA THR A 485 35.55 35.50 11.41
C THR A 485 34.47 36.58 11.38
N GLU A 486 34.63 37.47 10.40
CA GLU A 486 33.78 38.62 10.08
C GLU A 486 32.70 38.17 9.09
N ALA A 487 31.45 38.58 9.32
CA ALA A 487 30.30 38.25 8.50
C ALA A 487 30.31 39.00 7.16
N ALA A 488 29.98 38.32 6.07
CA ALA A 488 29.72 38.91 4.76
C ALA A 488 28.20 38.97 4.51
N GLU A 489 27.71 40.16 4.16
CA GLU A 489 26.35 40.41 3.65
C GLU A 489 26.25 39.98 2.18
N PRO A 490 25.08 39.51 1.69
CA PRO A 490 24.86 39.30 0.27
C PRO A 490 24.30 40.56 -0.41
N ASP A 491 24.90 40.91 -1.54
CA ASP A 491 24.44 41.93 -2.48
C ASP A 491 23.22 41.45 -3.27
N ALA A 492 22.34 42.41 -3.54
CA ALA A 492 21.10 42.28 -4.29
C ALA A 492 21.26 42.61 -5.79
N GLU A 493 20.17 42.31 -6.51
CA GLU A 493 19.75 42.82 -7.82
C GLU A 493 20.20 42.07 -9.08
N GLU A 494 19.28 41.31 -9.67
CA GLU A 494 19.04 41.43 -11.12
C GLU A 494 17.56 41.23 -11.45
N ALA A 495 16.89 42.33 -11.83
CA ALA A 495 15.53 42.35 -12.34
C ALA A 495 15.58 42.36 -13.87
N VAL A 496 14.95 41.37 -14.51
CA VAL A 496 14.75 41.35 -15.96
C VAL A 496 13.27 41.57 -16.26
N ALA A 497 12.99 42.67 -16.95
CA ALA A 497 11.68 43.00 -17.51
C ALA A 497 11.45 42.19 -18.79
N VAL A 498 10.24 41.64 -18.96
CA VAL A 498 9.75 41.08 -20.22
C VAL A 498 8.57 41.94 -20.68
N GLU A 499 8.78 42.66 -21.79
CA GLU A 499 7.74 43.39 -22.53
C GLU A 499 7.00 42.46 -23.49
N GLU A 500 5.73 42.82 -23.71
CA GLU A 500 4.74 42.23 -24.62
C GLU A 500 5.19 42.16 -26.08
N ALA A 501 4.73 41.11 -26.78
CA ALA A 501 4.58 41.14 -28.24
C ALA A 501 3.37 40.27 -28.67
N GLU A 502 2.23 40.92 -28.88
CA GLU A 502 1.13 40.39 -29.69
C GLU A 502 1.56 40.31 -31.15
N ALA A 503 1.41 39.15 -31.79
CA ALA A 503 1.35 39.05 -33.25
C ALA A 503 0.46 37.88 -33.70
N VAL A 504 -0.60 38.26 -34.40
CA VAL A 504 -1.61 37.46 -35.09
C VAL A 504 -1.00 36.62 -36.20
N VAL A 505 -1.30 35.32 -36.24
CA VAL A 505 -1.29 34.49 -37.46
C VAL A 505 -2.52 33.57 -37.41
N GLU A 506 -3.54 33.89 -38.21
CA GLU A 506 -4.57 32.93 -38.62
C GLU A 506 -3.97 32.05 -39.71
N GLU A 507 -3.84 30.75 -39.45
CA GLU A 507 -3.57 29.74 -40.48
C GLU A 507 -4.73 28.73 -40.48
N GLU A 508 -5.48 28.69 -41.58
CA GLU A 508 -6.61 27.78 -41.79
C GLU A 508 -6.12 26.33 -41.89
N LEU A 509 -6.57 25.47 -40.96
CA LEU A 509 -6.43 24.02 -41.05
C LEU A 509 -7.68 23.39 -41.72
N PRO A 510 -7.51 22.32 -42.52
CA PRO A 510 -8.61 21.69 -43.24
C PRO A 510 -9.45 20.81 -42.31
N THR A 511 -10.77 21.02 -42.32
CA THR A 511 -11.75 20.11 -41.74
C THR A 511 -11.84 18.85 -42.61
N SER A 512 -11.41 17.70 -42.08
CA SER A 512 -11.76 16.38 -42.63
C SER A 512 -12.64 15.61 -41.66
N ASP A 513 -13.63 14.92 -42.23
CA ASP A 513 -14.66 14.09 -41.61
C ASP A 513 -14.15 13.19 -40.48
N ALA A 514 -14.45 13.57 -39.24
CA ALA A 514 -14.37 12.69 -38.08
C ALA A 514 -15.75 12.12 -37.67
N SER A 515 -16.83 12.53 -38.34
CA SER A 515 -18.19 12.09 -38.00
C SER A 515 -18.63 10.79 -38.68
N GLU A 516 -18.01 10.38 -39.79
CA GLU A 516 -18.36 9.13 -40.47
C GLU A 516 -17.65 7.89 -39.86
N GLU A 517 -16.53 8.06 -39.14
CA GLU A 517 -15.88 6.93 -38.44
C GLU A 517 -16.51 6.64 -37.06
N ALA A 518 -17.12 7.63 -36.41
CA ALA A 518 -17.82 7.43 -35.13
C ALA A 518 -19.10 6.60 -35.28
N GLU A 519 -19.87 6.81 -36.36
CA GLU A 519 -21.12 6.08 -36.63
C GLU A 519 -20.85 4.61 -37.04
N ALA A 520 -19.69 4.33 -37.64
CA ALA A 520 -19.28 2.98 -38.03
C ALA A 520 -18.78 2.11 -36.85
N VAL A 521 -18.29 2.75 -35.78
CA VAL A 521 -17.91 2.06 -34.53
C VAL A 521 -19.15 1.75 -33.69
N GLU A 522 -20.17 2.63 -33.71
CA GLU A 522 -21.44 2.44 -33.00
C GLU A 522 -22.24 1.23 -33.57
N GLU A 523 -22.27 1.06 -34.89
CA GLU A 523 -22.94 -0.08 -35.55
C GLU A 523 -22.20 -1.43 -35.33
N ALA A 524 -20.87 -1.40 -35.19
CA ALA A 524 -20.06 -2.61 -34.96
C ALA A 524 -20.17 -3.13 -33.51
N VAL A 525 -20.41 -2.25 -32.53
CA VAL A 525 -20.59 -2.62 -31.13
C VAL A 525 -21.99 -3.20 -30.89
N GLU A 526 -23.03 -2.74 -31.59
CA GLU A 526 -24.37 -3.32 -31.51
C GLU A 526 -24.45 -4.74 -32.11
N GLU A 527 -23.67 -5.08 -33.15
CA GLU A 527 -23.66 -6.44 -33.72
C GLU A 527 -22.93 -7.47 -32.83
N CYS A 528 -21.93 -7.06 -32.04
CA CYS A 528 -21.23 -7.98 -31.12
C CYS A 528 -22.10 -8.42 -29.92
N ILE A 529 -23.00 -7.57 -29.44
CA ILE A 529 -23.84 -7.87 -28.27
C ILE A 529 -24.98 -8.87 -28.61
N VAL A 530 -25.38 -8.96 -29.89
CA VAL A 530 -26.50 -9.84 -30.30
C VAL A 530 -26.06 -11.28 -30.58
N GLU A 531 -24.77 -11.54 -30.86
CA GLU A 531 -24.30 -12.91 -31.13
C GLU A 531 -24.01 -13.74 -29.85
N GLU A 532 -23.83 -13.11 -28.68
CA GLU A 532 -23.55 -13.82 -27.43
C GLU A 532 -24.81 -14.36 -26.73
N GLU A 533 -25.99 -13.75 -26.93
CA GLU A 533 -27.26 -14.26 -26.37
C GLU A 533 -27.80 -15.52 -27.08
N ALA A 534 -27.20 -15.97 -28.19
CA ALA A 534 -27.70 -17.09 -28.98
C ALA A 534 -27.15 -18.48 -28.58
N ALA A 535 -26.28 -18.56 -27.57
CA ALA A 535 -25.59 -19.81 -27.19
C ALA A 535 -26.04 -20.40 -25.83
N ALA A 536 -27.34 -20.37 -25.52
CA ALA A 536 -27.88 -21.11 -24.39
C ALA A 536 -28.29 -22.56 -24.77
N VAL A 537 -27.67 -23.54 -24.08
CA VAL A 537 -27.90 -25.00 -24.18
C VAL A 537 -29.31 -25.37 -23.67
N PRO A 538 -30.02 -26.35 -24.28
CA PRO A 538 -31.38 -26.69 -23.87
C PRO A 538 -31.42 -27.46 -22.55
N ALA A 539 -32.26 -26.99 -21.62
CA ALA A 539 -32.62 -27.70 -20.40
C ALA A 539 -33.46 -28.97 -20.71
N ASP A 540 -33.01 -30.11 -20.18
CA ASP A 540 -33.73 -31.39 -20.20
C ASP A 540 -34.63 -31.49 -18.96
N GLU A 541 -35.94 -31.37 -19.17
CA GLU A 541 -36.96 -31.60 -18.14
C GLU A 541 -37.16 -33.10 -17.91
N SER A 542 -36.81 -33.60 -16.73
CA SER A 542 -37.51 -34.76 -16.16
C SER A 542 -37.69 -34.65 -14.65
N VAL A 543 -38.88 -34.16 -14.28
CA VAL A 543 -39.44 -34.19 -12.93
C VAL A 543 -39.91 -35.61 -12.62
N THR A 544 -39.28 -36.29 -11.65
CA THR A 544 -39.90 -37.42 -10.94
C THR A 544 -40.25 -37.02 -9.52
N THR A 545 -41.55 -37.07 -9.23
CA THR A 545 -42.16 -36.88 -7.92
C THR A 545 -41.73 -37.96 -6.93
N VAL A 546 -41.36 -37.58 -5.71
CA VAL A 546 -41.24 -38.49 -4.57
C VAL A 546 -42.22 -38.05 -3.48
N GLU A 547 -43.09 -38.99 -3.11
CA GLU A 547 -44.11 -38.88 -2.07
C GLU A 547 -43.51 -38.74 -0.66
N GLU A 548 -44.18 -37.95 0.17
CA GLU A 548 -43.98 -37.86 1.61
C GLU A 548 -44.34 -39.16 2.34
N ALA A 549 -43.55 -39.53 3.35
CA ALA A 549 -43.96 -40.42 4.44
C ALA A 549 -43.18 -40.10 5.74
N PRO A 550 -43.72 -40.44 6.93
CA PRO A 550 -43.72 -39.54 8.08
C PRO A 550 -42.66 -39.82 9.14
N ALA A 551 -42.48 -38.81 10.01
CA ALA A 551 -41.70 -38.81 11.23
C ALA A 551 -41.92 -40.04 12.13
N SER A 552 -40.81 -40.67 12.55
CA SER A 552 -40.78 -41.60 13.67
C SER A 552 -39.77 -41.15 14.72
N THR A 553 -40.27 -40.93 15.93
CA THR A 553 -39.54 -40.77 17.19
C THR A 553 -38.69 -42.01 17.50
N GLY A 554 -37.41 -41.83 17.85
CA GLY A 554 -36.55 -42.92 18.32
C GLY A 554 -35.28 -42.41 18.99
N THR A 555 -35.26 -42.53 20.32
CA THR A 555 -34.13 -42.35 21.23
C THR A 555 -32.87 -43.12 20.80
N TRP A 556 -31.69 -42.52 20.93
CA TRP A 556 -30.42 -43.24 20.92
C TRP A 556 -29.54 -42.83 22.10
N SER A 557 -29.08 -43.87 22.79
CA SER A 557 -28.13 -43.90 23.90
C SER A 557 -26.71 -44.11 23.38
N ASP A 558 -25.75 -43.72 24.22
CA ASP A 558 -24.33 -44.00 24.15
C ASP A 558 -23.99 -45.46 23.75
N ASP A 559 -23.01 -45.64 22.87
CA ASP A 559 -21.80 -46.43 23.18
C ASP A 559 -20.81 -46.43 21.99
N ALA A 560 -19.53 -46.46 22.37
CA ALA A 560 -18.33 -46.38 21.56
C ALA A 560 -18.11 -47.56 20.59
N ASP A 561 -17.39 -47.31 19.49
CA ASP A 561 -16.26 -48.14 19.02
C ASP A 561 -15.60 -47.52 17.77
N ALA A 562 -14.28 -47.33 17.83
CA ALA A 562 -13.42 -46.98 16.69
C ALA A 562 -13.20 -48.19 15.78
N PRO A 563 -12.90 -47.98 14.47
CA PRO A 563 -11.51 -48.25 14.04
C PRO A 563 -10.96 -47.37 12.89
N GLU A 564 -9.68 -47.00 13.04
CA GLU A 564 -8.52 -46.92 12.10
C GLU A 564 -8.63 -46.74 10.55
N PRO A 565 -7.55 -46.23 9.91
CA PRO A 565 -7.62 -45.15 8.92
C PRO A 565 -7.54 -45.60 7.45
N TRP A 566 -8.09 -44.75 6.58
CA TRP A 566 -8.02 -44.91 5.13
C TRP A 566 -6.76 -44.27 4.54
N SER A 567 -6.05 -45.07 3.76
CA SER A 567 -4.87 -44.73 2.96
C SER A 567 -5.19 -43.80 1.79
N ARG A 568 -4.46 -42.67 1.67
CA ARG A 568 -4.43 -41.77 0.51
C ARG A 568 -3.79 -42.44 -0.73
N PRO A 569 -4.28 -42.20 -1.96
CA PRO A 569 -3.60 -42.63 -3.18
C PRO A 569 -2.59 -41.57 -3.69
N ARG A 570 -1.41 -42.06 -4.07
CA ARG A 570 -0.33 -41.32 -4.74
C ARG A 570 -0.74 -40.84 -6.14
N ARG A 571 -0.56 -39.55 -6.46
CA ARG A 571 -0.56 -39.05 -7.84
C ARG A 571 0.83 -39.19 -8.49
N HIS A 572 0.82 -39.61 -9.74
CA HIS A 572 1.99 -39.84 -10.59
C HIS A 572 2.50 -38.52 -11.21
N ARG A 573 3.82 -38.26 -11.08
CA ARG A 573 4.55 -37.27 -11.89
C ARG A 573 4.60 -37.68 -13.36
N HIS A 574 4.18 -36.80 -14.26
CA HIS A 574 4.56 -36.85 -15.67
C HIS A 574 5.80 -35.97 -15.90
N ARG A 575 6.91 -36.58 -16.32
CA ARG A 575 8.01 -35.90 -17.02
C ARG A 575 7.67 -35.82 -18.51
N ARG A 576 7.87 -34.67 -19.14
CA ARG A 576 8.04 -34.58 -20.59
C ARG A 576 9.49 -34.22 -20.94
N HIS A 577 9.88 -34.74 -22.08
CA HIS A 577 11.13 -34.59 -22.80
C HIS A 577 11.13 -33.34 -23.66
#